data_AF-P81551-F1
#
_entry.id   AF-P81551-F1
#
_cell.length_a   1.000
_cell.length_b   1.000
_cell.length_c   1.000
_cell.angle_alpha   90.00
_cell.angle_beta   90.00
_cell.angle_gamma   90.00
#
_symmetry.space_group_name_H-M   'P 1'
#
loop_
_entity.id
_entity.type
_entity.pdbx_description
1 polymer ?
#
loop_
_entity_poly.entity_id
_entity_poly.type
_entity_poly.pdbx_seq_one_letter_code
_entity_poly.pdbx_strand_id
1 'polypeptide(L)' 'MPVEEVVKVSRNYQVTIPAKVRQKFPVKEGDLVKVIYDENGGVVKIQILDSP' A
#
# COMPACT_ATOMS: atom_id res chain seq x y z
N MET A 1 9.51 14.01 6.88
CA MET A 1 8.83 14.26 5.59
C MET A 1 8.04 13.02 5.21
N PRO A 2 6.81 13.16 4.70
CA PRO A 2 6.06 12.04 4.15
C PRO A 2 6.87 11.41 3.01
N VAL A 3 6.89 10.08 2.93
CA VAL A 3 7.49 9.36 1.82
C VAL A 3 6.37 9.05 0.84
N GLU A 4 6.33 9.80 -0.25
CA GLU A 4 5.27 9.74 -1.25
C GLU A 4 5.85 9.75 -2.66
N GLU A 5 5.10 9.20 -3.60
CA GLU A 5 5.42 9.20 -5.02
C GLU A 5 4.12 9.07 -5.82
N VAL A 6 3.98 9.87 -6.88
CA VAL A 6 2.79 9.84 -7.74
C VAL A 6 2.91 8.65 -8.69
N VAL A 7 1.94 7.74 -8.62
CA VAL A 7 1.90 6.51 -9.44
C VAL A 7 0.61 6.41 -10.24
N LYS A 8 0.68 5.76 -11.40
CA LYS A 8 -0.47 5.47 -12.24
C LYS A 8 -1.12 4.15 -11.81
N VAL A 9 -2.45 4.14 -11.77
CA VAL A 9 -3.22 2.90 -11.60
C VAL A 9 -3.06 2.05 -12.86
N SER A 10 -2.59 0.82 -12.67
CA SER A 10 -2.40 -0.18 -13.73
C SER A 10 -3.72 -0.90 -14.04
N ARG A 11 -3.68 -1.79 -15.05
CA ARG A 11 -4.83 -2.64 -15.39
C ARG A 11 -5.28 -3.44 -14.15
N ASN A 12 -6.58 -3.76 -14.10
CA ASN A 12 -7.20 -4.48 -12.98
C ASN A 12 -7.03 -3.79 -11.62
N TYR A 13 -7.05 -2.44 -11.59
CA TYR A 13 -7.00 -1.64 -10.36
C TYR A 13 -5.74 -1.83 -9.50
N GLN A 14 -4.66 -2.31 -10.09
CA GLN A 14 -3.41 -2.51 -9.38
C GLN A 14 -2.68 -1.17 -9.21
N VAL A 15 -2.15 -0.94 -8.00
CA VAL A 15 -1.31 0.22 -7.70
C VAL A 15 0.06 -0.30 -7.31
N THR A 16 1.09 0.12 -8.05
CA THR A 16 2.47 -0.24 -7.72
C THR A 16 2.91 0.52 -6.49
N ILE A 17 3.35 -0.19 -5.44
CA ILE A 17 4.00 0.46 -4.30
C ILE A 17 5.42 0.85 -4.71
N PRO A 18 5.73 2.16 -4.78
CA PRO A 18 7.03 2.63 -5.26
C PRO A 18 8.16 2.17 -4.33
N ALA A 19 9.38 2.11 -4.88
CA ALA A 19 10.56 1.66 -4.13
C ALA A 19 10.78 2.47 -2.84
N LYS A 20 10.51 3.78 -2.87
CA LYS A 20 10.62 4.66 -1.69
C LYS A 20 9.71 4.22 -0.54
N VAL A 21 8.47 3.84 -0.85
CA VAL A 21 7.50 3.38 0.16
C VAL A 21 7.86 1.96 0.62
N ARG A 22 8.29 1.07 -0.28
CA ARG A 22 8.73 -0.30 0.07
C ARG A 22 9.93 -0.35 1.03
N GLN A 23 10.79 0.67 1.04
CA GLN A 23 11.88 0.75 2.03
C GLN A 23 11.36 0.87 3.47
N LYS A 24 10.17 1.46 3.66
CA LYS A 24 9.54 1.60 4.98
C LYS A 24 8.44 0.59 5.23
N PHE A 25 7.87 0.01 4.18
CA PHE A 25 6.79 -0.96 4.23
C PHE A 25 7.27 -2.27 3.57
N PRO A 26 7.87 -3.19 4.36
CA PRO A 26 8.47 -4.40 3.84
C PRO A 26 7.39 -5.40 3.43
N VAL A 27 6.89 -5.26 2.21
CA VAL A 27 6.00 -6.25 1.56
C VAL A 27 6.77 -7.06 0.54
N LYS A 28 6.49 -8.36 0.53
CA LYS A 28 6.99 -9.32 -0.44
C LYS A 28 5.84 -9.89 -1.27
N GLU A 29 6.21 -10.52 -2.37
CA GLU A 29 5.26 -11.29 -3.16
C GLU A 29 4.70 -12.45 -2.32
N GLY A 30 3.37 -12.54 -2.25
CA GLY A 30 2.66 -13.54 -1.44
C GLY A 30 2.19 -13.06 -0.06
N ASP A 31 2.62 -11.90 0.41
CA ASP A 31 2.17 -11.37 1.69
C ASP A 31 0.67 -11.03 1.66
N LEU A 32 -0.03 -11.38 2.73
CA LEU A 32 -1.42 -10.98 2.94
C LEU A 32 -1.44 -9.56 3.49
N VAL A 33 -2.19 -8.68 2.82
CA VAL A 33 -2.39 -7.30 3.24
C VAL A 33 -3.86 -6.98 3.39
N LYS A 34 -4.19 -6.22 4.43
CA LYS A 34 -5.53 -5.68 4.65
C LYS A 34 -5.62 -4.28 4.04
N VAL A 35 -6.57 -4.09 3.14
CA VAL A 35 -6.89 -2.80 2.50
C VAL A 35 -8.11 -2.21 3.19
N ILE A 36 -7.97 -1.02 3.76
CA ILE A 36 -9.01 -0.33 4.53
C ILE A 36 -9.23 1.05 3.92
N TYR A 37 -10.47 1.41 3.65
CA TYR A 37 -10.82 2.79 3.31
C TYR A 37 -11.12 3.56 4.60
N ASP A 38 -10.40 4.66 4.83
CA ASP A 38 -10.65 5.57 5.94
C ASP A 38 -11.48 6.76 5.46
N GLU A 39 -12.77 6.77 5.79
CA GLU A 39 -13.71 7.81 5.38
C GLU A 39 -13.33 9.20 5.92
N ASN A 40 -12.69 9.28 7.09
CA ASN A 40 -12.32 10.57 7.69
C ASN A 40 -11.22 11.28 6.89
N GLY A 41 -10.29 10.51 6.34
CA GLY A 41 -9.18 11.04 5.54
C GLY A 41 -9.40 11.00 4.04
N GLY A 42 -10.41 10.24 3.57
CA GLY A 42 -10.57 9.94 2.15
C GLY A 42 -9.38 9.16 1.56
N VAL A 43 -8.72 8.34 2.37
CA VAL A 43 -7.49 7.63 1.99
C VAL A 43 -7.64 6.12 2.16
N VAL A 44 -6.92 5.38 1.31
CA VAL A 44 -6.78 3.93 1.45
C VAL A 44 -5.54 3.63 2.30
N LYS A 45 -5.73 2.87 3.37
CA LYS A 45 -4.68 2.35 4.24
C LYS A 45 -4.42 0.89 3.91
N ILE A 46 -3.15 0.52 3.83
CA ILE A 46 -2.72 -0.87 3.62
C ILE A 46 -1.95 -1.28 4.87
N GLN A 47 -2.31 -2.42 5.46
CA GLN A 47 -1.64 -3.00 6.63
C GLN A 47 -1.21 -4.43 6.32
N ILE A 48 -0.02 -4.82 6.74
CA ILE A 48 0.44 -6.21 6.63
C ILE A 48 -0.38 -7.02 7.64
N LEU A 49 -0.96 -8.12 7.18
CA LEU A 49 -1.63 -9.06 8.05
C LEU A 49 -0.56 -10.06 8.52
N ASP A 50 0.00 -9.84 9.70
CA ASP A 50 0.77 -10.90 10.37
C ASP A 50 -0.24 -12.00 10.69
N SER A 51 -0.18 -13.10 9.95
CA SER A 51 -1.02 -14.26 10.26
C SER A 51 -0.61 -14.75 11.66
N PRO A 52 -1.57 -14.95 12.59
CA PRO A 52 -1.35 -15.81 13.73
C PRO A 52 -1.17 -17.27 13.29
#